data_AF-A0A143BFE8-F1
#
_entry.id   AF-A0A143BFE8-F1
#
_cell.length_a   1.000
_cell.length_b   1.000
_cell.length_c   1.000
_cell.angle_alpha   90.00
_cell.angle_beta   90.00
_cell.angle_gamma   90.00
#
_symmetry.space_group_name_H-M   'P 1'
#
loop_
_entity.id
_entity.type
_entity.pdbx_description
1 polymer ?
#
loop_
_entity_poly.entity_id
_entity_poly.type
_entity_poly.pdbx_seq_one_letter_code
_entity_poly.pdbx_strand_id
1 'polypeptide(L)' 'MQKKKATELQRAWGDKPCPHPAFSREYDMGERTGNYCCTQCGASVSFREKAEIMAARAEQDA' A
#
# COMPACT_ATOMS: atom_id res chain seq x y z
N MET A 1 -0.82 9.44 0.44
CA MET A 1 -1.76 8.94 1.46
C MET A 1 -1.26 9.37 2.83
N GLN A 2 -2.12 9.98 3.66
CA GLN A 2 -1.77 10.21 5.07
C GLN A 2 -1.81 8.87 5.83
N LYS A 3 -0.81 8.58 6.66
CA LYS A 3 -0.69 7.33 7.42
C LYS A 3 -1.93 7.02 8.24
N LYS A 4 -2.48 8.03 8.93
CA LYS A 4 -3.75 7.89 9.68
C LYS A 4 -4.89 7.37 8.79
N LYS A 5 -5.08 7.99 7.63
CA LYS A 5 -6.07 7.56 6.63
C LYS A 5 -5.81 6.15 6.11
N ALA A 6 -4.53 5.78 5.94
CA ALA A 6 -4.15 4.45 5.48
C ALA A 6 -4.53 3.39 6.53
N THR A 7 -4.23 3.64 7.81
CA THR A 7 -4.61 2.77 8.93
C THR A 7 -6.13 2.65 9.06
N GLU A 8 -6.88 3.74 8.92
CA GLU A 8 -8.35 3.71 8.96
C GLU A 8 -8.92 2.87 7.80
N LEU A 9 -8.37 3.06 6.60
CA LEU A 9 -8.74 2.27 5.42
C LEU A 9 -8.41 0.80 5.61
N GLN A 10 -7.25 0.48 6.19
CA GLN A 10 -6.85 -0.90 6.48
C GLN A 10 -7.78 -1.56 7.50
N ARG A 11 -8.19 -0.84 8.55
CA ARG A 11 -9.18 -1.32 9.52
C ARG A 11 -10.54 -1.55 8.88
N ALA A 12 -10.99 -0.63 8.01
CA ALA A 12 -12.26 -0.75 7.30
C ALA A 12 -12.24 -1.86 6.24
N TRP A 13 -11.09 -2.08 5.60
CA TRP A 13 -10.87 -3.16 4.64
C TRP A 13 -10.89 -4.53 5.33
N GLY A 14 -10.26 -4.62 6.50
CA GLY A 14 -10.09 -5.84 7.26
C GLY A 14 -9.08 -6.79 6.61
N ASP A 15 -9.29 -8.09 6.82
CA ASP A 15 -8.39 -9.16 6.38
C ASP A 15 -8.71 -9.69 4.96
N LYS A 16 -9.25 -8.82 4.10
CA LYS A 16 -9.59 -9.24 2.73
C LYS A 16 -8.33 -9.23 1.86
N PRO A 17 -8.12 -10.27 1.03
CA PRO A 17 -7.00 -10.28 0.09
C PRO A 17 -7.11 -9.05 -0.83
N CYS A 18 -6.01 -8.31 -0.96
CA CYS A 18 -5.94 -7.13 -1.79
C CYS A 18 -4.93 -7.37 -2.92
N PRO A 19 -5.31 -7.18 -4.20
CA PRO A 19 -4.38 -7.29 -5.32
C PRO A 19 -3.42 -6.09 -5.42
N HIS A 20 -3.58 -5.11 -4.53
CA HIS A 20 -2.81 -3.88 -4.46
C HIS A 20 -2.67 -3.18 -5.82
N PRO A 21 -3.78 -2.72 -6.45
CA PRO A 21 -3.76 -2.24 -7.82
C PRO A 21 -2.91 -0.98 -7.99
N ALA A 22 -2.92 -0.11 -6.97
CA ALA A 22 -2.20 1.14 -6.96
C ALA A 22 -1.67 1.49 -5.56
N PHE A 23 -0.57 2.24 -5.56
CA PHE A 23 0.14 2.69 -4.37
C PHE A 23 0.33 4.21 -4.41
N SER A 24 0.07 4.87 -3.28
CA SER A 24 0.33 6.29 -3.06
C SER A 24 1.47 6.45 -2.05
N ARG A 25 2.31 7.48 -2.18
CA ARG A 25 3.37 7.76 -1.19
C ARG A 25 2.75 7.99 0.18
N GLU A 26 3.33 7.40 1.22
CA GLU A 26 2.90 7.61 2.60
C GLU A 26 3.48 8.93 3.15
N TYR A 27 2.63 9.65 3.87
CA TYR A 27 3.00 10.84 4.63
C TYR A 27 2.50 10.67 6.06
N ASP A 28 3.29 11.08 7.05
CA ASP A 28 2.90 11.14 8.45
C ASP A 28 3.07 12.58 8.92
N MET A 29 1.96 13.20 9.36
CA MET A 29 1.93 14.60 9.79
C MET A 29 2.52 15.61 8.78
N GLY A 30 2.48 15.29 7.48
CA GLY A 30 3.02 16.14 6.41
C GLY A 30 4.45 15.78 5.99
N GLU A 31 5.14 14.94 6.74
CA GLU A 31 6.48 14.44 6.39
C GLU A 31 6.38 13.15 5.58
N ARG A 32 7.24 13.00 4.58
CA ARG A 32 7.30 11.77 3.78
C ARG A 32 8.02 10.68 4.57
N THR A 33 7.35 9.55 4.80
CA THR A 33 7.93 8.44 5.58
C THR A 33 8.87 7.55 4.77
N GLY A 34 8.79 7.60 3.44
CA GLY A 34 9.52 6.71 2.52
C GLY A 34 8.74 5.47 2.10
N ASN A 35 7.64 5.16 2.81
CA ASN A 35 6.76 4.05 2.49
C ASN A 35 5.70 4.42 1.44
N TYR A 36 4.94 3.41 1.02
CA TYR A 36 3.83 3.54 0.11
C TYR A 36 2.59 2.88 0.72
N CYS A 37 1.44 3.53 0.62
CA CYS A 37 0.17 2.96 1.04
C CYS A 37 -0.61 2.49 -0.19
N CYS A 38 -1.19 1.29 -0.12
CA CYS A 38 -2.18 0.86 -1.09
C CYS A 38 -3.40 1.78 -1.04
N THR A 39 -3.86 2.26 -2.19
CA THR A 39 -5.04 3.15 -2.26
C THR A 39 -6.36 2.41 -2.10
N GLN A 40 -6.34 1.07 -2.10
CA GLN A 40 -7.54 0.24 -1.96
C GLN A 40 -7.69 -0.33 -0.56
N CYS A 41 -6.69 -1.05 -0.05
CA CYS A 41 -6.76 -1.66 1.29
C CYS A 41 -6.06 -0.86 2.38
N GLY A 42 -5.38 0.25 2.06
CA GLY A 42 -4.69 1.06 3.07
C GLY A 42 -3.41 0.44 3.64
N ALA A 43 -2.98 -0.74 3.17
CA ALA A 43 -1.74 -1.34 3.64
C ALA A 43 -0.52 -0.45 3.34
N SER A 44 0.26 -0.16 4.37
CA SER A 44 1.55 0.53 4.24
C SER A 44 2.65 -0.51 4.00
N VAL A 45 3.34 -0.36 2.88
CA VAL A 45 4.43 -1.24 2.43
C VAL A 45 5.67 -0.41 2.15
N SER A 46 6.84 -0.99 2.41
CA SER A 46 8.12 -0.38 2.05
C SER A 46 8.33 -0.35 0.54
N PHE A 47 9.35 0.38 0.08
CA PHE A 47 9.74 0.37 -1.33
C PHE A 47 10.06 -1.05 -1.84
N ARG A 48 10.71 -1.88 -1.01
CA ARG A 48 11.06 -3.26 -1.33
C ARG A 48 9.82 -4.12 -1.49
N GLU A 49 8.93 -4.11 -0.50
CA GLU A 49 7.67 -4.88 -0.54
C GLU A 49 6.80 -4.46 -1.74
N LYS A 50 6.74 -3.16 -2.04
CA LYS A 50 6.05 -2.68 -3.25
C LYS A 50 6.66 -3.29 -4.52
N ALA A 51 7.99 -3.35 -4.62
CA ALA A 51 8.66 -3.94 -5.77
C ALA A 51 8.38 -5.45 -5.88
N GLU A 52 8.40 -6.17 -4.75
CA GLU A 52 8.05 -7.59 -4.68
C GLU A 52 6.60 -7.85 -5.11
N ILE A 53 5.64 -7.04 -4.65
CA ILE A 53 4.22 -7.14 -5.06
C ILE A 53 4.06 -6.85 -6.56
N MET A 54 4.73 -5.84 -7.09
CA MET A 54 4.64 -5.49 -8.51
C MET A 54 5.31 -6.55 -9.40
N ALA A 55 6.43 -7.13 -8.96
CA ALA A 55 7.11 -8.22 -9.66
C ALA A 55 6.25 -9.49 -9.67
N ALA A 56 5.67 -9.86 -8.52
CA ALA A 56 4.75 -11.00 -8.42
C ALA A 56 3.53 -10.86 -9.36
N ARG A 57 3.01 -9.63 -9.53
CA ARG A 57 1.93 -9.36 -10.49
C ARG A 57 2.37 -9.52 -11.94
N ALA A 58 3.59 -9.09 -12.28
CA ALA A 58 4.12 -9.24 -13.63
C ALA A 58 4.33 -10.71 -14.02
N GLU A 59 4.67 -11.56 -13.05
CA GLU A 59 4.87 -13.00 -13.28
C GLU A 59 3.57 -13.79 -13.39
N GLN A 60 2.46 -13.27 -12.87
CA GLN A 60 1.12 -13.88 -13.00
C GLN A 60 0.39 -13.54 -14.31
N ASP A 61 0.88 -12.57 -15.08
CA ASP A 61 0.32 -12.12 -16.36
C ASP A 61 1.17 -12.54 -17.58
N ALA A 62 2.23 -13.35 -17.35
CA ALA A 62 3.15 -13.87 -18.36
C ALA A 62 2.80 -15.30 -18.79
#